data_AF-A0A438IFS5-F1
#
_entry.id   AF-A0A438IFS5-F1
#
_cell.length_a   1.000
_cell.length_b   1.000
_cell.length_c   1.000
_cell.angle_alpha   90.00
_cell.angle_beta   90.00
_cell.angle_gamma   90.00
#
_symmetry.space_group_name_H-M   'P 1'
#
loop_
_entity.id
_entity.type
_entity.pdbx_description
1 polymer ?
#
loop_
_entity_poly.entity_id
_entity_poly.type
_entity_poly.pdbx_seq_one_letter_code
_entity_poly.pdbx_strand_id
1 'polypeptide(L)'
;MGFSGVNLSALRIKKGPTAQCVCLVDALGNRTMRPCLSSAVKIQLHAAFLAEELTKEDFKGVKWLVMRYGIYNLEVIHAAVRMAKQEGIFVSLDLANFEV
;
A
#
# COMPACT_ATOMS: atom_id res chain seq x y z
N MET A 1 -6.94 -23.06 1.20
CA MET A 1 -6.96 -21.62 1.53
C MET A 1 -8.08 -20.99 0.72
N GLY A 2 -9.14 -20.53 1.39
CA GLY A 2 -10.29 -19.91 0.71
C GLY A 2 -10.01 -18.47 0.30
N PHE A 3 -10.60 -18.02 -0.80
CA PHE A 3 -10.58 -16.62 -1.20
C PHE A 3 -11.48 -15.81 -0.26
N SER A 4 -10.97 -14.71 0.30
CA SER A 4 -11.69 -13.84 1.23
C SER A 4 -12.73 -12.92 0.57
N GLY A 5 -13.11 -13.18 -0.69
CA GLY A 5 -13.98 -12.30 -1.47
C GLY A 5 -13.35 -10.96 -1.88
N VAL A 6 -12.03 -10.81 -1.71
CA VAL A 6 -11.30 -9.60 -2.10
C VAL A 6 -10.98 -9.65 -3.60
N ASN A 7 -11.30 -8.59 -4.33
CA ASN A 7 -10.89 -8.44 -5.72
C ASN A 7 -9.40 -8.10 -5.80
N LEU A 8 -8.61 -9.00 -6.41
CA LEU A 8 -7.17 -8.86 -6.59
C LEU A 8 -6.76 -8.42 -8.00
N SER A 9 -7.72 -8.11 -8.90
CA SER A 9 -7.44 -7.78 -10.30
C SER A 9 -6.57 -6.53 -10.46
N ALA A 10 -6.55 -5.64 -9.46
CA ALA A 10 -5.73 -4.44 -9.45
C ALA A 10 -4.31 -4.66 -8.88
N LEU A 11 -3.97 -5.84 -8.35
CA LEU A 11 -2.62 -6.11 -7.87
C LEU A 11 -1.62 -6.17 -9.03
N ARG A 12 -0.54 -5.39 -8.93
CA ARG A 12 0.54 -5.39 -9.93
C ARG A 12 1.49 -6.55 -9.68
N ILE A 13 1.68 -7.41 -10.68
CA ILE A 13 2.65 -8.50 -10.64
C ILE A 13 4.02 -7.94 -11.03
N LYS A 14 4.99 -8.02 -10.11
CA LYS A 14 6.38 -7.54 -10.32
C LYS A 14 7.37 -8.66 -10.01
N LYS A 15 8.50 -8.67 -10.73
CA LYS A 15 9.60 -9.62 -10.47
C LYS A 15 10.35 -9.19 -9.21
N GLY A 16 10.38 -10.06 -8.20
CA GLY A 16 11.09 -9.84 -6.93
C GLY A 16 10.24 -10.24 -5.72
N PRO A 17 10.81 -10.19 -4.51
CA PRO A 17 10.09 -10.57 -3.29
C PRO A 17 9.09 -9.51 -2.86
N THR A 18 7.96 -9.94 -2.28
CA THR A 18 7.10 -9.07 -1.47
C THR A 18 7.81 -8.71 -0.16
N ALA A 19 7.49 -7.55 0.41
CA ALA A 19 7.93 -7.18 1.75
C ALA A 19 7.57 -8.26 2.77
N GLN A 20 8.49 -8.48 3.72
CA GLN A 20 8.30 -9.43 4.81
C GLN A 20 8.33 -8.67 6.13
N CYS A 21 7.61 -9.17 7.13
CA CYS A 21 7.67 -8.64 8.48
C CYS A 21 7.64 -9.78 9.48
N VAL A 22 8.57 -9.75 10.43
CA VAL A 22 8.55 -10.65 11.58
C VAL A 22 7.93 -9.91 12.75
N CYS A 23 6.91 -10.51 13.38
CA CYS A 23 6.37 -10.05 14.65
C CYS A 23 7.04 -10.81 15.78
N LEU A 24 7.90 -10.14 16.54
CA LEU A 24 8.53 -10.68 17.74
C LEU A 24 7.61 -10.42 18.92
N VAL A 25 7.33 -11.45 19.70
CA VAL A 25 6.50 -11.36 20.91
C VAL A 25 7.37 -11.68 22.11
N ASP A 26 7.43 -10.76 23.07
CA ASP A 26 8.18 -11.00 24.31
C ASP A 26 7.34 -11.78 25.34
N ALA A 27 7.95 -12.08 26.49
CA ALA A 27 7.29 -12.84 27.56
C ALA A 27 6.09 -12.11 28.20
N LEU A 28 5.99 -10.79 28.02
CA LEU A 28 4.89 -9.95 28.52
C LEU A 28 3.80 -9.74 27.47
N GLY A 29 3.99 -10.26 26.24
CA GLY A 29 3.05 -10.12 25.14
C GLY A 29 3.23 -8.83 24.32
N ASN A 30 4.28 -8.04 24.56
CA ASN A 30 4.60 -6.90 23.71
C ASN A 30 5.02 -7.38 22.32
N ARG A 31 4.68 -6.59 21.30
CA ARG A 31 4.91 -6.94 19.90
C ARG A 31 5.86 -5.96 19.23
N THR A 32 6.97 -6.47 18.71
CA THR A 32 7.92 -5.70 17.90
C THR A 32 7.85 -6.17 16.46
N MET A 33 7.42 -5.29 15.57
CA MET A 33 7.38 -5.55 14.13
C MET A 33 8.74 -5.23 13.49
N ARG A 34 9.34 -6.18 12.77
CA ARG A 34 10.59 -6.01 12.03
C ARG A 34 10.34 -6.12 10.53
N PRO A 35 9.89 -5.04 9.85
CA PRO A 35 9.65 -5.05 8.42
C PRO A 35 10.97 -4.98 7.63
N CYS A 36 11.10 -5.81 6.60
CA CYS A 36 12.15 -5.73 5.59
C CYS A 36 11.55 -5.16 4.29
N LEU A 37 11.80 -3.88 4.03
CA LEU A 37 11.23 -3.14 2.89
C LEU A 37 12.27 -2.76 1.83
N SER A 38 13.55 -3.02 2.07
CA SER A 38 14.65 -2.53 1.20
C SER A 38 14.68 -3.22 -0.16
N SER A 39 14.48 -4.54 -0.18
CA SER A 39 14.49 -5.36 -1.41
C SER A 39 13.09 -5.70 -1.95
N ALA A 40 12.04 -5.24 -1.26
CA ALA A 40 10.67 -5.53 -1.63
C ALA A 40 10.29 -4.81 -2.94
N VAL A 41 9.55 -5.51 -3.81
CA VAL A 41 8.89 -4.85 -4.95
C VAL A 41 7.86 -3.84 -4.44
N LYS A 42 7.82 -2.67 -5.06
CA LYS A 42 6.93 -1.56 -4.69
C LYS A 42 6.27 -0.99 -5.94
N ILE A 43 5.08 -0.41 -5.78
CA ILE A 43 4.51 0.46 -6.80
C ILE A 43 5.41 1.69 -6.95
N GLN A 44 5.72 2.07 -8.19
CA GLN A 44 6.56 3.23 -8.50
C GLN A 44 5.77 4.24 -9.34
N LEU A 45 6.03 5.52 -9.11
CA LEU A 45 5.63 6.59 -10.01
C LEU A 45 6.86 6.93 -10.86
N HIS A 46 6.86 6.50 -12.13
CA HIS A 46 7.89 6.70 -13.16
C HIS A 46 9.27 6.02 -12.98
N ALA A 47 9.67 5.30 -14.03
CA ALA A 47 11.06 5.28 -14.51
C ALA A 47 11.04 5.32 -16.05
N ALA A 48 10.80 6.50 -16.63
CA ALA A 48 10.98 6.91 -18.04
C ALA A 48 10.46 6.02 -19.21
N PHE A 49 10.03 4.77 -18.97
CA PHE A 49 9.73 3.77 -19.99
C PHE A 49 8.70 2.70 -19.54
N LEU A 50 8.11 2.84 -18.35
CA LEU A 50 7.14 1.88 -17.83
C LEU A 50 5.87 2.61 -17.41
N ALA A 51 4.74 2.06 -17.87
CA ALA A 51 3.38 2.57 -17.69
C ALA A 51 3.09 3.04 -16.26
N GLU A 52 2.21 4.04 -16.13
CA GLU A 52 1.67 4.49 -14.84
C GLU A 52 1.13 3.27 -14.07
N GLU A 53 1.85 2.81 -13.03
CA GLU A 53 1.45 1.63 -12.27
C GLU A 53 0.20 1.89 -11.41
N LEU A 54 -0.17 3.16 -11.24
CA LEU A 54 -1.39 3.65 -10.62
C LEU A 54 -2.05 4.63 -11.59
N THR A 55 -3.24 4.30 -12.08
CA THR A 55 -4.02 5.12 -13.02
C THR A 55 -5.38 5.48 -12.45
N LYS A 56 -6.12 6.38 -13.13
CA LYS A 56 -7.48 6.74 -12.73
C LYS A 56 -8.46 5.58 -12.82
N GLU A 57 -8.23 4.63 -13.73
CA GLU A 57 -9.06 3.44 -13.90
C GLU A 57 -9.06 2.55 -12.66
N ASP A 58 -7.97 2.53 -11.88
CA ASP A 58 -7.90 1.81 -10.61
C ASP A 58 -8.90 2.34 -9.57
N PHE A 59 -9.41 3.55 -9.75
CA PHE A 59 -10.36 4.22 -8.87
C PHE A 59 -11.83 4.04 -9.31
N LYS A 60 -12.08 3.45 -10.49
CA LYS A 60 -13.43 3.34 -11.05
C LYS A 60 -14.33 2.47 -10.16
N GLY A 61 -15.42 3.06 -9.66
CA GLY A 61 -16.38 2.38 -8.78
C GLY A 61 -15.89 2.20 -7.34
N VAL A 62 -14.71 2.74 -7.00
CA VAL A 62 -14.19 2.75 -5.64
C VAL A 62 -14.84 3.89 -4.86
N LYS A 63 -15.27 3.62 -3.63
CA LYS A 63 -15.84 4.63 -2.72
C LYS A 63 -14.81 5.20 -1.74
N TRP A 64 -13.80 4.40 -1.40
CA TRP A 64 -12.83 4.70 -0.36
C TRP A 64 -11.42 4.34 -0.80
N LEU A 65 -10.50 5.30 -0.68
CA LEU A 65 -9.07 5.03 -0.64
C LEU A 65 -8.66 4.84 0.83
N VAL A 66 -8.29 3.61 1.19
CA VAL A 66 -7.85 3.26 2.55
C VAL A 66 -6.34 3.11 2.57
N MET A 67 -5.65 3.84 3.44
CA MET A 67 -4.20 3.84 3.54
C MET A 67 -3.73 3.57 4.97
N ARG A 68 -2.66 2.78 5.08
CA ARG A 68 -2.00 2.42 6.34
C ARG A 68 -0.49 2.34 6.11
N TYR A 69 0.33 2.70 7.11
CA TYR A 69 1.80 2.71 7.01
C TYR A 69 2.35 3.47 5.80
N GLY A 70 1.74 4.62 5.50
CA GLY A 70 2.00 5.33 4.27
C GLY A 70 3.41 5.93 4.12
N ILE A 71 4.10 6.14 5.24
CA ILE A 71 5.38 6.85 5.30
C ILE A 71 6.48 6.25 4.41
N TYR A 72 6.40 4.96 4.05
CA TYR A 72 7.43 4.28 3.28
C TYR A 72 7.40 4.53 1.77
N ASN A 73 6.37 5.22 1.24
CA ASN A 73 6.28 5.61 -0.17
C ASN A 73 5.36 6.84 -0.35
N LEU A 74 5.84 8.00 0.11
CA LEU A 74 5.07 9.25 0.11
C LEU A 74 4.66 9.70 -1.30
N GLU A 75 5.49 9.45 -2.32
CA GLU A 75 5.19 9.82 -3.70
C GLU A 75 3.92 9.13 -4.20
N VAL A 76 3.84 7.80 -4.07
CA VAL A 76 2.65 7.00 -4.44
C VAL A 76 1.41 7.48 -3.70
N ILE A 77 1.55 7.79 -2.40
CA ILE A 77 0.42 8.22 -1.58
C ILE A 77 -0.07 9.60 -1.99
N HIS A 78 0.84 10.54 -2.22
CA HIS A 78 0.45 11.87 -2.68
C HIS A 78 -0.27 11.77 -4.04
N ALA A 79 0.19 10.92 -4.95
CA ALA A 79 -0.50 10.70 -6.23
C ALA A 79 -1.88 10.05 -6.03
N ALA A 80 -1.98 8.97 -5.24
CA ALA A 80 -3.23 8.28 -4.97
C ALA A 80 -4.27 9.21 -4.32
N VAL A 81 -3.86 10.03 -3.35
CA VAL A 81 -4.74 11.01 -2.70
C VAL A 81 -5.19 12.08 -3.69
N ARG A 82 -4.30 12.58 -4.57
CA ARG A 82 -4.68 13.54 -5.60
C ARG A 82 -5.71 12.95 -6.56
N MET A 83 -5.49 11.74 -7.06
CA MET A 83 -6.42 11.05 -7.96
C MET A 83 -7.77 10.78 -7.27
N ALA A 84 -7.74 10.24 -6.04
CA ALA A 84 -8.96 10.00 -5.27
C ALA A 84 -9.81 11.27 -5.10
N LYS A 85 -9.18 12.40 -4.76
CA LYS A 85 -9.89 13.68 -4.64
C LYS A 85 -10.47 14.17 -5.96
N GLN A 86 -9.78 13.97 -7.09
CA GLN A 86 -10.30 14.33 -8.42
C GLN A 86 -11.53 13.49 -8.81
N GLU A 87 -11.57 12.23 -8.40
CA GLU A 87 -12.68 11.30 -8.68
C GLU A 87 -13.79 11.35 -7.60
N GLY A 88 -13.71 12.26 -6.62
CA GLY A 88 -14.71 12.38 -5.55
C GLY A 88 -14.71 11.23 -4.53
N ILE A 89 -13.58 10.52 -4.40
CA ILE A 89 -13.41 9.36 -3.51
C ILE A 89 -13.02 9.82 -2.10
N PHE A 90 -13.61 9.18 -1.09
CA PHE A 90 -13.26 9.46 0.31
C PHE A 90 -11.90 8.86 0.67
N VAL A 91 -11.11 9.58 1.46
CA VAL A 91 -9.78 9.14 1.89
C VAL A 91 -9.81 8.81 3.37
N SER A 92 -9.40 7.59 3.73
CA SER A 92 -9.24 7.12 5.11
C SER A 92 -7.78 6.81 5.38
N LEU A 93 -7.23 7.40 6.46
CA LEU A 93 -5.84 7.21 6.87
C LEU A 93 -5.79 6.57 8.26
N ASP A 94 -5.13 5.43 8.37
CA ASP A 94 -4.76 4.78 9.63
C ASP A 94 -3.26 5.00 9.90
N LEU A 95 -2.96 5.67 11.02
CA LEU A 95 -1.60 6.00 11.45
C LEU A 95 -0.81 4.77 11.94
N ALA A 96 -1.51 3.70 12.32
CA ALA A 96 -0.98 2.36 12.59
C ALA A 96 0.05 2.19 13.72
N ASN A 97 0.65 3.26 14.24
CA ASN A 97 1.46 3.29 15.46
C ASN A 97 1.50 4.74 15.99
N PHE A 98 1.71 4.91 17.31
CA PHE A 98 1.86 6.23 17.94
C PHE A 98 3.27 6.81 17.80
N GLU A 99 4.25 5.98 17.42
CA GLU A 99 5.66 6.38 17.27
C GLU A 99 6.03 6.84 15.84
N VAL A 100 5.04 6.97 14.95
CA VAL A 100 5.22 7.40 13.54
C VAL A 100 4.68 8.80 13.35
#